data_AF-A0A532TKZ2-F1
#
_entry.id   AF-A0A532TKZ2-F1
#
_cell.length_a   1.000
_cell.length_b   1.000
_cell.length_c   1.000
_cell.angle_alpha   90.00
_cell.angle_beta   90.00
_cell.angle_gamma   90.00
#
_symmetry.space_group_name_H-M   'P 1'
#
loop_
_entity.id
_entity.type
_entity.pdbx_description
1 polymer ?
#
loop_
_entity_poly.entity_id
_entity_poly.type
_entity_poly.pdbx_seq_one_letter_code
_entity_poly.pdbx_strand_id
1 'polypeptide(L)'
;MKSVDPSTTTSESAHARSSNYYYLAPQINLYVEVNDKISGYFAYSEDNHVCKIDIYTNNEDHVRTIIKSFNAQWDDGIVPHLNLKKLEKKYKVKGEDVVNAWNSFL
;
A
#
# COMPACT_ATOMS: atom_id res chain seq x y z
N MET A 1 22.30 -3.64 -2.12
CA MET A 1 21.04 -3.14 -2.72
C MET A 1 21.40 -2.14 -3.81
N LYS A 2 20.89 -2.31 -5.04
CA LYS A 2 21.02 -1.26 -6.07
C LYS A 2 20.17 -0.07 -5.63
N SER A 3 20.75 1.11 -5.52
CA SER A 3 20.04 2.34 -5.13
C SER A 3 19.00 2.65 -6.20
N VAL A 4 17.74 2.77 -5.79
CA VAL A 4 16.65 3.25 -6.65
C VAL A 4 16.98 4.67 -7.09
N ASP A 5 16.71 4.99 -8.37
CA ASP A 5 17.00 6.29 -8.96
C ASP A 5 16.23 7.40 -8.20
N PRO A 6 16.92 8.36 -7.55
CA PRO A 6 16.29 9.38 -6.74
C PRO A 6 15.35 10.29 -7.54
N SER A 7 15.49 10.38 -8.87
CA SER A 7 14.56 11.13 -9.74
C SER A 7 13.16 10.52 -9.82
N THR A 8 13.01 9.25 -9.42
CA THR A 8 11.70 8.59 -9.34
C THR A 8 10.96 8.90 -8.05
N THR A 9 11.60 9.62 -7.11
CA THR A 9 11.09 9.90 -5.76
C THR A 9 10.79 11.39 -5.62
N THR A 10 9.56 11.81 -5.90
CA THR A 10 9.09 13.14 -5.47
C THR A 10 8.53 13.01 -4.07
N SER A 11 9.33 13.30 -3.04
CA SER A 11 8.83 13.35 -1.67
C SER A 11 8.26 14.73 -1.37
N GLU A 12 6.95 14.84 -1.18
CA GLU A 12 6.37 16.02 -0.54
C GLU A 12 6.22 15.71 0.96
N SER A 13 7.03 16.39 1.78
CA SER A 13 6.93 16.33 3.24
C SER A 13 6.28 17.61 3.75
N ALA A 14 4.99 17.53 4.06
CA ALA A 14 4.29 18.55 4.82
C ALA A 14 3.76 17.87 6.08
N HIS A 15 4.21 18.35 7.25
CA HIS A 15 3.89 17.89 8.62
C HIS A 15 2.98 16.65 8.79
N ALA A 16 3.49 15.63 9.49
CA ALA A 16 2.80 14.37 9.85
C ALA A 16 2.32 13.49 8.68
N ARG A 17 2.59 13.90 7.43
CA ARG A 17 2.39 13.10 6.22
C ARG A 17 3.67 13.09 5.39
N SER A 18 4.10 11.89 5.00
CA SER A 18 5.07 11.70 3.93
C SER A 18 4.39 10.99 2.78
N SER A 19 4.32 11.66 1.64
CA SER A 19 3.89 11.08 0.37
C SER A 19 5.12 10.84 -0.48
N ASN A 20 5.40 9.58 -0.78
CA ASN A 20 6.49 9.17 -1.67
C ASN A 20 5.88 8.59 -2.94
N TYR A 21 6.12 9.26 -4.06
CA TYR A 21 5.77 8.73 -5.37
C TYR A 21 6.95 7.91 -5.92
N TYR A 22 6.66 6.78 -6.53
CA TYR A 22 7.65 5.93 -7.19
C TYR A 22 7.22 5.64 -8.63
N TYR A 23 7.99 6.16 -9.57
CA TYR A 23 7.89 5.80 -10.99
C TYR A 23 8.55 4.44 -11.22
N LEU A 24 7.76 3.36 -11.15
CA LEU A 24 8.31 2.00 -11.33
C LEU A 24 8.72 1.76 -12.79
N ALA A 25 7.88 2.18 -13.74
CA ALA A 25 8.18 2.06 -15.16
C ALA A 25 7.26 2.97 -16.02
N PRO A 26 7.69 4.19 -16.38
CA PRO A 26 6.92 5.11 -17.23
C PRO A 26 6.54 4.51 -18.60
N GLN A 27 7.41 3.69 -19.19
CA GLN A 27 7.22 3.05 -20.49
C GLN A 27 6.03 2.07 -20.53
N ILE A 28 5.57 1.60 -19.37
CA ILE A 28 4.38 0.73 -19.25
C ILE A 28 3.26 1.41 -18.45
N ASN A 29 3.33 2.73 -18.26
CA ASN A 29 2.37 3.53 -17.49
C ASN A 29 2.09 2.99 -16.08
N LEU A 30 3.14 2.57 -15.36
CA LEU A 30 3.01 2.05 -14.00
C LEU A 30 3.62 3.02 -12.97
N TYR A 31 2.76 3.50 -12.07
CA TYR A 31 3.12 4.43 -11.01
C TYR A 31 2.54 3.93 -9.68
N VAL A 32 3.32 4.07 -8.60
CA VAL A 32 2.87 3.75 -7.25
C VAL A 32 3.08 4.95 -6.35
N GLU A 33 2.03 5.35 -5.64
CA GLU A 33 2.10 6.36 -4.60
C GLU A 33 1.99 5.69 -3.24
N VAL A 34 2.98 5.94 -2.38
CA VAL A 34 3.00 5.45 -1.01
C VAL A 34 2.81 6.63 -0.07
N ASN A 35 1.68 6.62 0.63
CA ASN A 35 1.31 7.61 1.62
C ASN A 35 1.44 6.99 3.00
N ASP A 36 2.42 7.42 3.79
CA ASP A 36 2.46 7.10 5.22
C ASP A 36 1.76 8.21 6.00
N LYS A 37 0.69 7.85 6.70
CA LYS A 37 -0.01 8.74 7.63
C LYS A 37 0.36 8.36 9.05
N ILE A 38 0.97 9.32 9.73
CA ILE A 38 1.44 9.14 11.10
C ILE A 38 0.59 10.02 12.01
N SER A 39 0.06 9.45 13.09
CA SER A 39 -0.55 10.26 14.15
C SER A 39 0.55 11.09 14.84
N GLY A 40 0.52 12.41 14.71
CA GLY A 40 1.58 13.32 15.17
C GLY A 40 1.91 13.26 16.67
N TYR A 41 1.03 12.68 17.49
CA TYR A 41 1.26 12.53 18.93
C TYR A 41 2.10 11.29 19.30
N PHE A 42 2.26 10.31 18.39
CA PHE A 42 2.97 9.04 18.66
C PHE A 42 3.70 8.51 17.42
N ALA A 43 4.52 9.37 16.80
CA ALA A 43 5.23 9.05 15.56
C ALA A 43 6.28 7.91 15.67
N TYR A 44 6.54 7.38 16.87
CA TYR A 44 7.51 6.31 17.11
C TYR A 44 6.86 4.94 17.35
N SER A 45 5.54 4.86 17.37
CA SER A 45 4.81 3.60 17.58
C SER A 45 4.28 3.10 16.25
N GLU A 46 4.75 1.93 15.81
CA GLU A 46 4.38 1.30 14.53
C GLU A 46 2.85 1.18 14.37
N ASP A 47 2.11 0.96 15.47
CA ASP A 47 0.64 0.90 15.50
C ASP A 47 -0.05 2.20 15.05
N ASN A 48 0.68 3.32 15.05
CA ASN A 48 0.19 4.64 14.66
C ASN A 48 0.54 5.04 13.22
N HIS A 49 1.22 4.15 12.49
CA HIS A 49 1.48 4.32 11.07
C HIS A 49 0.37 3.65 10.27
N VAL A 50 -0.13 4.37 9.26
CA VAL A 50 -1.04 3.80 8.27
C VAL A 50 -0.45 4.05 6.92
N CYS A 51 0.15 2.99 6.35
CA CYS A 51 0.62 2.98 4.99
C CYS A 51 -0.56 2.77 4.03
N LYS A 52 -0.73 3.71 3.09
CA LYS A 52 -1.65 3.59 1.95
C LYS A 52 -0.81 3.53 0.68
N ILE A 53 -1.06 2.52 -0.15
CA ILE A 53 -0.42 2.34 -1.45
C ILE A 53 -1.50 2.50 -2.51
N ASP A 54 -1.33 3.49 -3.39
CA ASP A 54 -2.18 3.69 -4.57
C ASP A 54 -1.39 3.27 -5.81
N ILE A 55 -1.97 2.39 -6.63
CA ILE A 55 -1.35 1.87 -7.86
C ILE A 55 -2.11 2.45 -9.05
N TYR A 56 -1.38 3.18 -9.91
CA TYR A 56 -1.91 3.79 -11.13
C TYR A 56 -1.33 3.07 -12.34
N THR A 57 -2.20 2.40 -13.08
CA THR A 57 -1.87 1.64 -14.29
C THR A 57 -3.11 1.49 -15.16
N ASN A 58 -2.91 1.37 -16.47
CA ASN A 58 -3.97 0.99 -17.41
C ASN A 58 -4.04 -0.54 -17.65
N ASN A 59 -3.17 -1.31 -17.01
CA ASN A 59 -3.11 -2.76 -17.09
C ASN A 59 -3.34 -3.39 -15.71
N GLU A 60 -4.44 -4.14 -15.58
CA GLU A 60 -4.84 -4.83 -14.35
C GLU A 60 -3.85 -5.95 -13.96
N ASP A 61 -3.17 -6.58 -14.92
CA ASP A 61 -2.17 -7.62 -14.63
C ASP A 61 -0.97 -7.06 -13.85
N HIS A 62 -0.62 -5.78 -14.06
CA HIS A 62 0.40 -5.11 -13.26
C HIS A 62 -0.05 -4.95 -11.81
N VAL A 63 -1.33 -4.60 -11.59
CA VAL A 63 -1.90 -4.51 -10.23
C VAL A 63 -1.81 -5.87 -9.55
N ARG A 64 -2.26 -6.93 -10.22
CA ARG A 64 -2.20 -8.31 -9.69
C ARG A 64 -0.79 -8.73 -9.34
N THR A 65 0.19 -8.42 -10.20
CA THR A 65 1.60 -8.76 -9.96
C THR A 65 2.18 -8.04 -8.74
N ILE A 66 1.87 -6.74 -8.58
CA ILE A 66 2.30 -5.97 -7.41
C ILE A 66 1.66 -6.52 -6.14
N ILE A 67 0.34 -6.75 -6.15
CA ILE A 67 -0.39 -7.28 -5.00
C ILE A 67 0.13 -8.66 -4.60
N LYS A 68 0.45 -9.54 -5.56
CA LYS A 68 1.11 -10.83 -5.29
C LYS A 68 2.46 -10.66 -4.61
N SER A 69 3.28 -9.75 -5.12
CA SER A 69 4.62 -9.47 -4.57
C SER A 69 4.54 -8.90 -3.16
N PHE A 70 3.52 -8.07 -2.89
CA PHE A 70 3.24 -7.54 -1.57
C PHE A 70 2.77 -8.66 -0.63
N ASN A 71 1.80 -9.47 -1.05
CA ASN A 71 1.29 -10.58 -0.25
C ASN A 71 2.39 -11.59 0.13
N ALA A 72 3.37 -11.81 -0.74
CA ALA A 72 4.51 -12.69 -0.51
C ALA A 72 5.54 -12.16 0.51
N GLN A 73 5.41 -10.91 1.00
CA GLN A 73 6.25 -10.41 2.11
C GLN A 73 5.87 -11.03 3.47
N TRP A 74 4.69 -11.67 3.55
CA TRP A 74 4.20 -12.37 4.75
C TRP A 74 4.09 -13.86 4.48
N ASP A 75 4.59 -14.70 5.39
CA ASP A 75 4.61 -16.16 5.23
C ASP A 75 3.20 -16.76 5.08
N ASP A 76 2.20 -16.16 5.72
CA ASP A 76 0.78 -16.54 5.70
C ASP A 76 -0.09 -15.57 4.87
N GLY A 77 0.55 -14.68 4.09
CA GLY A 77 -0.12 -13.61 3.34
C GLY A 77 -0.53 -12.44 4.24
N ILE A 78 -1.03 -11.34 3.66
CA ILE A 78 -1.31 -10.13 4.43
C ILE A 78 -2.62 -10.21 5.24
N VAL A 79 -3.59 -11.00 4.77
CA VAL A 79 -4.95 -11.04 5.31
C VAL A 79 -5.02 -11.34 6.82
N PRO A 80 -4.28 -12.34 7.35
CA PRO A 80 -4.27 -12.63 8.79
C PRO A 80 -3.79 -11.46 9.66
N HIS A 81 -2.98 -10.56 9.10
CA HIS A 81 -2.42 -9.39 9.80
C HIS A 81 -3.32 -8.15 9.69
N LEU A 82 -4.42 -8.23 8.94
CA LEU A 82 -5.37 -7.12 8.82
C LEU A 82 -6.28 -7.05 10.05
N ASN A 83 -6.45 -5.85 10.60
CA ASN A 83 -7.49 -5.59 11.60
C ASN A 83 -8.86 -5.47 10.90
N LEU A 84 -9.46 -6.62 10.57
CA LEU A 84 -10.73 -6.69 9.85
C LEU A 84 -11.85 -5.91 10.55
N LYS A 85 -11.96 -5.97 11.89
CA LYS A 85 -12.96 -5.21 12.66
C LYS A 85 -12.87 -3.70 12.41
N LYS A 86 -11.66 -3.16 12.30
CA LYS A 86 -11.44 -1.74 12.01
C LYS A 86 -11.85 -1.41 10.57
N LEU A 87 -11.58 -2.29 9.62
CA LEU A 87 -11.98 -2.14 8.22
C LEU A 87 -13.50 -2.20 8.06
N GLU A 88 -14.16 -3.20 8.67
CA GLU A 88 -15.61 -3.36 8.67
C GLU A 88 -16.30 -2.10 9.21
N LYS A 89 -15.84 -1.59 10.36
CA LYS A 89 -16.40 -0.37 10.98
C LYS A 89 -16.26 0.86 10.09
N LYS A 90 -15.10 1.02 9.44
CA LYS A 90 -14.75 2.21 8.65
C LYS A 90 -15.40 2.22 7.28
N TYR A 91 -15.32 1.11 6.57
CA TYR A 91 -15.76 0.99 5.18
C TYR A 91 -17.16 0.39 5.04
N LYS A 92 -17.78 -0.06 6.14
CA LYS A 92 -19.12 -0.66 6.16
C LYS A 92 -19.23 -1.91 5.28
N VAL A 93 -18.16 -2.69 5.24
CA VAL A 93 -18.05 -3.98 4.54
C VAL A 93 -18.00 -5.12 5.57
N LYS A 94 -18.27 -6.37 5.18
CA LYS A 94 -17.98 -7.53 6.03
C LYS A 94 -16.55 -7.99 5.83
N GLY A 95 -15.94 -8.57 6.87
CA GLY A 95 -14.58 -9.11 6.80
C GLY A 95 -14.45 -10.19 5.73
N GLU A 96 -15.44 -11.08 5.60
CA GLU A 96 -15.48 -12.08 4.52
C GLU A 96 -15.44 -11.45 3.13
N ASP A 97 -16.15 -10.34 2.91
CA ASP A 97 -16.14 -9.65 1.61
C ASP A 97 -14.74 -9.10 1.29
N VAL A 98 -14.02 -8.61 2.31
CA VAL A 98 -12.63 -8.15 2.17
C VAL A 98 -11.70 -9.31 1.82
N VAL A 99 -11.83 -10.45 2.51
CA VAL A 99 -11.02 -11.65 2.25
C VAL A 99 -11.29 -12.19 0.85
N ASN A 100 -12.55 -12.30 0.46
CA ASN A 100 -12.95 -12.80 -0.85
C ASN A 100 -12.49 -11.87 -1.98
N ALA A 101 -12.61 -10.55 -1.78
CA ALA A 101 -12.08 -9.57 -2.72
C ALA A 101 -10.55 -9.68 -2.82
N TRP A 102 -9.84 -9.82 -1.71
CA TRP A 102 -8.38 -9.98 -1.73
C TRP A 102 -7.97 -11.24 -2.51
N ASN A 103 -8.60 -12.37 -2.22
CA ASN A 103 -8.29 -13.65 -2.85
C ASN A 103 -8.63 -13.69 -4.34
N SER A 104 -9.58 -12.87 -4.83
CA SER A 104 -9.87 -12.80 -6.27
C SER A 104 -8.86 -11.95 -7.07
N PHE A 105 -8.05 -11.15 -6.38
CA PHE A 105 -6.94 -10.39 -6.98
C PHE A 105 -5.62 -11.18 -7.02
N LEU A 106 -5.44 -12.17 -6.14
CA LEU A 106 -4.35 -13.17 -6.21
C LEU A 106 -4.59 -14.17 -7.35
#